data_AF-A0A915JP65-F1
#
_entry.id   AF-A0A915JP65-F1
#
_cell.length_a   1.000
_cell.length_b   1.000
_cell.length_c   1.000
_cell.angle_alpha   90.00
_cell.angle_beta   90.00
_cell.angle_gamma   90.00
#
_symmetry.space_group_name_H-M   'P 1'
#
loop_
_entity.id
_entity.type
_entity.pdbx_description
1 polymer ?
#
loop_
_entity_poly.entity_id
_entity_poly.type
_entity_poly.pdbx_seq_one_letter_code
_entity_poly.pdbx_strand_id
1 'polypeptide(L)'
;MAREVADRLLPAFDTQTGVPYPRVNLKYGLDGPAYFLRSQQDTCTACAGTMILEFATLSRLTGESIYEAKAKKAMDFLWAQRHSVSDLMGTVLNVHNGDWIRKDSGVGAGIDSYYEYCFKAYVLLGDEEYLHRFNKHYSAVMKHVSQGPLMVDVLMHSPSVSSRSFMDSLLAFWPGLQVLKGDLKPAIEMHEMLYQVIQKHNFLPEAFTHDFQVHWGQYPLRPEFVESTYFLYKATKDEYYLKIGEEILDSLNRHVRVDCGFAGIKDLRTMVHEDRQAH
;
A
#
# COMPACT_ATOMS: atom_id res chain seq x y z
N MET A 1 -15.72 -16.28 -14.17
CA MET A 1 -15.80 -15.36 -13.02
C MET A 1 -14.78 -14.23 -13.11
N ALA A 2 -13.46 -14.48 -13.07
CA ALA A 2 -12.44 -13.40 -13.09
C ALA A 2 -12.58 -12.44 -14.28
N ARG A 3 -12.73 -12.98 -15.50
CA ARG A 3 -12.98 -12.20 -16.72
C ARG A 3 -14.21 -11.29 -16.61
N GLU A 4 -15.34 -11.85 -16.16
CA GLU A 4 -16.59 -11.11 -16.04
C GLU A 4 -16.49 -9.94 -15.05
N VAL A 5 -15.76 -10.12 -13.95
CA VAL A 5 -15.48 -9.03 -13.00
C VAL A 5 -14.62 -7.96 -13.67
N ALA A 6 -13.54 -8.34 -14.34
CA ALA A 6 -12.66 -7.39 -15.01
C ALA A 6 -13.37 -6.60 -16.12
N ASP A 7 -14.22 -7.25 -16.93
CA ASP A 7 -15.05 -6.59 -17.94
C ASP A 7 -15.93 -5.49 -17.33
N ARG A 8 -16.47 -5.73 -16.14
CA ARG A 8 -17.28 -4.76 -15.39
C ARG A 8 -16.46 -3.65 -14.72
N LEU A 9 -15.14 -3.84 -14.55
CA LEU A 9 -14.22 -2.83 -14.03
C LEU A 9 -13.67 -1.90 -15.12
N LEU A 10 -13.61 -2.36 -16.38
CA LEU A 10 -13.08 -1.57 -17.51
C LEU A 10 -13.67 -0.16 -17.65
N PRO A 11 -14.98 0.09 -17.41
CA PRO A 11 -15.52 1.44 -17.47
C PRO A 11 -14.84 2.44 -16.52
N ALA A 12 -14.25 1.98 -15.40
CA ALA A 12 -13.54 2.88 -14.49
C ALA A 12 -12.37 3.61 -15.17
N PHE A 13 -11.77 3.03 -16.21
CA PHE A 13 -10.65 3.61 -16.95
C PHE A 13 -11.09 4.59 -18.06
N ASP A 14 -12.38 4.90 -18.16
CA ASP A 14 -12.95 5.88 -19.11
C ASP A 14 -12.73 7.32 -18.60
N THR A 15 -11.47 7.70 -18.46
CA THR A 15 -11.03 9.05 -18.08
C THR A 15 -10.09 9.62 -19.15
N GLN A 16 -9.92 10.95 -19.16
CA GLN A 16 -9.02 11.61 -20.12
C GLN A 16 -7.56 11.14 -19.96
N THR A 17 -7.13 10.92 -18.72
CA THR A 17 -5.77 10.47 -18.40
C THR A 17 -5.58 8.96 -18.62
N GLY A 18 -6.66 8.17 -18.54
CA GLY A 18 -6.63 6.70 -18.47
C GLY A 18 -6.36 6.17 -17.06
N VAL A 19 -6.19 7.05 -16.07
CA VAL A 19 -6.20 6.70 -14.64
C VAL A 19 -7.63 6.38 -14.22
N PRO A 20 -7.92 5.26 -13.55
CA PRO A 20 -9.29 4.89 -13.27
C PRO A 20 -9.95 5.79 -12.21
N TYR A 21 -11.26 5.98 -12.35
CA TYR A 21 -12.11 6.44 -11.25
C TYR A 21 -11.97 5.52 -10.03
N PRO A 22 -12.11 6.05 -8.81
CA PRO A 22 -11.99 5.24 -7.58
C PRO A 22 -13.16 4.26 -7.39
N ARG A 23 -14.26 4.42 -8.13
CA ARG A 23 -15.48 3.63 -7.98
C ARG A 23 -16.14 3.40 -9.34
N VAL A 24 -16.75 2.23 -9.49
CA VAL A 24 -17.57 1.85 -10.66
C VAL A 24 -18.75 0.98 -10.20
N ASN A 25 -19.90 1.10 -10.87
CA ASN A 25 -21.01 0.20 -10.62
C ASN A 25 -20.86 -1.08 -11.46
N LEU A 26 -20.74 -2.25 -10.83
CA LEU A 26 -20.52 -3.52 -11.56
C LEU A 26 -21.69 -3.95 -12.45
N LYS A 27 -22.88 -3.36 -12.32
CA LYS A 27 -24.03 -3.64 -13.19
C LYS A 27 -24.21 -2.59 -14.28
N TYR A 28 -23.98 -1.32 -13.95
CA TYR A 28 -24.32 -0.18 -14.82
C TYR A 28 -23.11 0.62 -15.30
N GLY A 29 -21.88 0.23 -14.96
CA GLY A 29 -20.68 0.99 -15.27
C GLY A 29 -20.68 2.35 -14.58
N LEU A 30 -20.38 3.41 -15.34
CA LEU A 30 -20.39 4.80 -14.86
C LEU A 30 -21.69 5.55 -15.16
N ASP A 31 -22.51 5.04 -16.09
CA ASP A 31 -23.70 5.72 -16.63
C ASP A 31 -25.01 5.24 -15.97
N GLY A 32 -24.90 4.59 -14.81
CA GLY A 32 -26.03 4.10 -14.04
C GLY A 32 -26.74 5.17 -13.22
N PRO A 33 -27.70 4.77 -12.36
CA PRO A 33 -28.44 5.67 -11.47
C PRO A 33 -27.55 6.47 -10.51
N ALA A 34 -26.32 5.98 -10.27
CA ALA A 34 -25.29 6.65 -9.48
C ALA A 34 -24.56 7.73 -10.29
N TYR A 35 -25.27 8.80 -10.65
CA TYR A 35 -24.75 9.90 -11.47
C TYR A 35 -23.50 10.59 -10.90
N PHE A 36 -23.25 10.47 -9.59
CA PHE A 36 -22.08 11.02 -8.91
C PHE A 36 -20.76 10.31 -9.27
N LEU A 37 -20.79 9.14 -9.94
CA LEU A 37 -19.58 8.39 -10.30
C LEU A 37 -18.70 9.16 -11.29
N ARG A 38 -19.30 9.77 -12.33
CA ARG A 38 -18.55 10.58 -13.30
C ARG A 38 -18.08 11.93 -12.74
N SER A 39 -18.66 12.38 -11.63
CA SER A 39 -18.24 13.61 -10.95
C SER A 39 -17.14 13.37 -9.91
N GLN A 40 -16.73 12.11 -9.66
CA GLN A 40 -15.57 11.83 -8.82
C GLN A 40 -14.32 12.34 -9.54
N GLN A 41 -13.53 13.14 -8.85
CA GLN A 41 -12.35 13.75 -9.47
C GLN A 41 -11.08 13.15 -8.92
N ASP A 42 -11.09 12.61 -7.70
CA ASP A 42 -9.92 12.17 -6.97
C ASP A 42 -9.77 10.65 -6.98
N THR A 43 -8.53 10.18 -7.08
CA THR A 43 -8.16 8.79 -6.82
C THR A 43 -6.82 8.76 -6.09
N CYS A 44 -6.57 7.69 -5.34
CA CYS A 44 -5.28 7.53 -4.68
C CYS A 44 -4.24 6.90 -5.63
N THR A 45 -2.96 7.19 -5.41
CA THR A 45 -1.87 6.66 -6.25
C THR A 45 -1.82 5.14 -6.20
N ALA A 46 -1.96 4.57 -5.02
CA ALA A 46 -2.12 3.13 -4.82
C ALA A 46 -3.37 2.58 -5.55
N CYS A 47 -4.51 3.26 -5.46
CA CYS A 47 -5.77 2.84 -6.07
C CYS A 47 -5.66 2.71 -7.60
N ALA A 48 -4.96 3.65 -8.23
CA ALA A 48 -4.72 3.66 -9.67
C ALA A 48 -3.56 2.77 -10.11
N GLY A 49 -2.59 2.51 -9.23
CA GLY A 49 -1.33 1.83 -9.52
C GLY A 49 -1.31 0.33 -9.27
N THR A 50 -2.33 -0.20 -8.60
CA THR A 50 -2.27 -1.54 -7.96
C THR A 50 -3.23 -2.53 -8.63
N MET A 51 -3.12 -2.64 -9.96
CA MET A 51 -3.97 -3.57 -10.75
C MET A 51 -3.18 -4.36 -11.81
N ILE A 52 -1.90 -4.02 -12.04
CA ILE A 52 -1.16 -4.59 -13.16
C ILE A 52 -0.95 -6.10 -13.00
N LEU A 53 -0.78 -6.62 -11.78
CA LEU A 53 -0.55 -8.05 -11.57
C LEU A 53 -1.76 -8.87 -11.99
N GLU A 54 -2.95 -8.46 -11.54
CA GLU A 54 -4.22 -9.14 -11.82
C GLU A 54 -4.60 -8.99 -13.28
N PHE A 55 -4.53 -7.77 -13.83
CA PHE A 55 -4.95 -7.48 -15.19
C PHE A 55 -4.00 -8.09 -16.21
N ALA A 56 -2.69 -8.07 -15.97
CA ALA A 56 -1.71 -8.72 -16.85
C ALA A 56 -1.79 -10.25 -16.78
N THR A 57 -2.05 -10.82 -15.60
CA THR A 57 -2.31 -12.27 -15.47
C THR A 57 -3.55 -12.65 -16.26
N LEU A 58 -4.65 -11.90 -16.10
CA LEU A 58 -5.89 -12.16 -16.82
C LEU A 58 -5.69 -12.07 -18.33
N SER A 59 -5.03 -11.03 -18.83
CA SER A 59 -4.72 -10.87 -20.25
C SER A 59 -3.94 -12.04 -20.84
N ARG A 60 -2.93 -12.55 -20.13
CA ARG A 60 -2.18 -13.75 -20.56
C ARG A 60 -3.04 -15.00 -20.60
N LEU A 61 -3.94 -15.18 -19.62
CA LEU A 61 -4.79 -16.37 -19.52
C LEU A 61 -5.95 -16.36 -20.54
N THR A 62 -6.48 -15.19 -20.89
CA THR A 62 -7.61 -15.06 -21.84
C THR A 62 -7.17 -14.80 -23.27
N GLY A 63 -5.96 -14.31 -23.49
CA GLY A 63 -5.49 -13.77 -24.77
C GLY A 63 -5.98 -12.35 -25.08
N GLU A 64 -6.70 -11.70 -24.16
CA GLU A 64 -7.26 -10.36 -24.37
C GLU A 64 -6.38 -9.30 -23.72
N SER A 65 -5.65 -8.53 -24.54
CA SER A 65 -4.66 -7.55 -24.07
C SER A 65 -5.26 -6.31 -23.39
N ILE A 66 -6.58 -6.11 -23.48
CA ILE A 66 -7.24 -4.88 -22.99
C ILE A 66 -7.00 -4.65 -21.49
N TYR A 67 -6.99 -5.71 -20.67
CA TYR A 67 -6.81 -5.57 -19.23
C TYR A 67 -5.39 -5.07 -18.94
N GLU A 68 -4.36 -5.79 -19.36
CA GLU A 68 -2.96 -5.37 -19.19
C GLU A 68 -2.71 -3.96 -19.75
N ALA A 69 -3.22 -3.67 -20.95
CA ALA A 69 -3.06 -2.37 -21.58
C ALA A 69 -3.65 -1.22 -20.75
N LYS A 70 -4.83 -1.43 -20.12
CA LYS A 70 -5.47 -0.42 -19.27
C LYS A 70 -4.69 -0.20 -17.97
N ALA A 71 -4.29 -1.28 -17.30
CA ALA A 71 -3.50 -1.18 -16.06
C ALA A 71 -2.12 -0.56 -16.32
N LYS A 72 -1.43 -0.97 -17.39
CA LYS A 72 -0.14 -0.39 -17.79
C LYS A 72 -0.27 1.09 -18.10
N LYS A 73 -1.28 1.50 -18.88
CA LYS A 73 -1.52 2.92 -19.18
C LYS A 73 -1.68 3.77 -17.92
N ALA A 74 -2.40 3.27 -16.91
CA ALA A 74 -2.55 3.98 -15.63
C ALA A 74 -1.19 4.14 -14.91
N MET A 75 -0.38 3.08 -14.82
CA MET A 75 0.96 3.18 -14.23
C MET A 75 1.91 4.07 -15.03
N ASP A 76 1.85 4.04 -16.36
CA ASP A 76 2.64 4.90 -17.25
C ASP A 76 2.30 6.37 -17.03
N PHE A 77 1.01 6.68 -16.84
CA PHE A 77 0.57 8.03 -16.48
C PHE A 77 1.09 8.45 -15.11
N LEU A 78 0.93 7.62 -14.06
CA LEU A 78 1.44 7.92 -12.72
C LEU A 78 2.96 8.14 -12.73
N TRP A 79 3.69 7.29 -13.44
CA TRP A 79 5.13 7.44 -13.63
C TRP A 79 5.51 8.77 -14.30
N ALA A 80 4.67 9.35 -15.16
CA ALA A 80 4.92 10.67 -15.73
C ALA A 80 4.62 11.83 -14.74
N GLN A 81 3.81 11.60 -13.70
CA GLN A 81 3.37 12.63 -12.75
C GLN A 81 4.34 12.89 -11.58
N ARG A 82 5.37 12.06 -11.40
CA ARG A 82 6.39 12.26 -10.36
C ARG A 82 7.08 13.61 -10.50
N HIS A 83 7.45 14.18 -9.37
CA HIS A 83 8.16 15.44 -9.33
C HIS A 83 9.56 15.27 -9.95
N SER A 84 9.90 16.14 -10.90
CA SER A 84 11.11 15.98 -11.74
C SER A 84 12.44 16.06 -10.97
N VAL A 85 12.45 16.66 -9.78
CA VAL A 85 13.67 16.85 -8.97
C VAL A 85 13.81 15.82 -7.85
N SER A 86 12.71 15.50 -7.18
CA SER A 86 12.72 14.60 -6.01
C SER A 86 12.35 13.16 -6.39
N ASP A 87 11.77 12.95 -7.58
CA ASP A 87 11.21 11.67 -8.04
C ASP A 87 10.09 11.09 -7.15
N LEU A 88 9.62 11.88 -6.18
CA LEU A 88 8.49 11.55 -5.32
C LEU A 88 7.17 11.78 -6.04
N MET A 89 6.11 11.14 -5.54
CA MET A 89 4.74 11.29 -6.02
C MET A 89 3.80 11.64 -4.87
N GLY A 90 2.69 12.31 -5.20
CA GLY A 90 1.63 12.58 -4.25
C GLY A 90 0.81 11.32 -3.94
N THR A 91 -0.08 11.41 -2.97
CA THR A 91 -0.95 10.30 -2.54
C THR A 91 -2.33 10.33 -3.20
N VAL A 92 -2.79 11.50 -3.68
CA VAL A 92 -4.09 11.66 -4.35
C VAL A 92 -3.95 12.58 -5.54
N LEU A 93 -4.44 12.15 -6.70
CA LEU A 93 -4.45 12.91 -7.95
C LEU A 93 -5.86 13.06 -8.51
N ASN A 94 -6.03 14.08 -9.35
CA ASN A 94 -7.23 14.28 -10.12
C ASN A 94 -7.22 13.42 -11.39
N VAL A 95 -8.23 12.57 -11.59
CA VAL A 95 -8.30 11.62 -12.72
C VAL A 95 -8.54 12.28 -14.08
N HIS A 96 -9.02 13.52 -14.10
CA HIS A 96 -9.33 14.24 -15.33
C HIS A 96 -8.14 15.01 -15.88
N ASN A 97 -7.42 15.73 -15.01
CA ASN A 97 -6.32 16.61 -15.44
C ASN A 97 -4.93 16.15 -14.96
N GLY A 98 -4.85 15.18 -14.05
CA GLY A 98 -3.60 14.66 -13.50
C GLY A 98 -3.01 15.45 -12.33
N ASP A 99 -3.63 16.55 -11.92
CA ASP A 99 -3.09 17.40 -10.86
C ASP A 99 -3.07 16.68 -9.51
N TRP A 100 -1.97 16.82 -8.78
CA TRP A 100 -1.87 16.33 -7.41
C TRP A 100 -2.78 17.13 -6.47
N ILE A 101 -3.82 16.48 -5.96
CA ILE A 101 -4.73 17.00 -4.94
C ILE A 101 -4.07 16.94 -3.57
N ARG A 102 -3.44 15.80 -3.24
CA ARG A 102 -2.63 15.62 -2.03
C ARG A 102 -1.19 15.33 -2.41
N LYS A 103 -0.32 16.28 -2.05
CA LYS A 103 1.12 16.29 -2.37
C LYS A 103 1.98 15.65 -1.29
N ASP A 104 1.36 15.06 -0.27
CA ASP A 104 2.04 14.23 0.72
C ASP A 104 2.65 13.02 0.01
N SER A 105 3.87 12.66 0.39
CA SER A 105 4.62 11.54 -0.13
C SER A 105 5.28 10.79 1.00
N GLY A 106 5.17 9.48 0.96
CA GLY A 106 5.68 8.57 1.97
C GLY A 106 5.59 7.14 1.44
N VAL A 107 5.49 6.19 2.36
CA VAL A 107 5.27 4.77 2.03
C VAL A 107 3.97 4.22 2.62
N GLY A 108 3.19 5.03 3.34
CA GLY A 108 1.93 4.62 3.93
C GLY A 108 0.72 4.77 3.02
N ALA A 109 -0.42 5.00 3.65
CA ALA A 109 -1.74 4.96 3.03
C ALA A 109 -1.87 5.83 1.77
N GLY A 110 -2.30 5.20 0.68
CA GLY A 110 -2.64 5.87 -0.58
C GLY A 110 -1.51 5.90 -1.61
N ILE A 111 -0.33 5.38 -1.28
CA ILE A 111 0.78 5.22 -2.22
C ILE A 111 1.55 3.91 -2.05
N ASP A 112 1.60 3.35 -0.83
CA ASP A 112 2.13 2.02 -0.45
C ASP A 112 2.30 1.01 -1.61
N SER A 113 1.19 0.42 -2.04
CA SER A 113 1.09 -0.70 -2.96
C SER A 113 1.45 -0.34 -4.40
N TYR A 114 1.51 0.95 -4.78
CA TYR A 114 2.08 1.33 -6.07
C TYR A 114 3.57 0.96 -6.15
N TYR A 115 4.33 1.17 -5.07
CA TYR A 115 5.75 0.79 -5.05
C TYR A 115 5.91 -0.73 -5.08
N GLU A 116 5.07 -1.42 -4.32
CA GLU A 116 4.99 -2.88 -4.29
C GLU A 116 4.73 -3.43 -5.70
N TYR A 117 3.76 -2.87 -6.42
CA TYR A 117 3.38 -3.33 -7.76
C TYR A 117 4.42 -2.98 -8.81
N CYS A 118 5.17 -1.88 -8.67
CA CYS A 118 6.35 -1.66 -9.52
C CYS A 118 7.36 -2.82 -9.37
N PHE A 119 7.65 -3.29 -8.16
CA PHE A 119 8.59 -4.40 -8.00
C PHE A 119 7.99 -5.75 -8.39
N LYS A 120 6.80 -6.07 -7.88
CA LYS A 120 6.14 -7.36 -8.13
C LYS A 120 5.77 -7.54 -9.61
N ALA A 121 5.50 -6.46 -10.36
CA ALA A 121 5.27 -6.53 -11.80
C ALA A 121 6.55 -6.90 -12.56
N TYR A 122 7.71 -6.39 -12.15
CA TYR A 122 8.97 -6.88 -12.71
C TYR A 122 9.14 -8.39 -12.49
N VAL A 123 8.90 -8.86 -11.26
CA VAL A 123 9.04 -10.29 -10.92
C VAL A 123 8.07 -11.17 -11.73
N LEU A 124 6.83 -10.72 -11.92
CA LEU A 124 5.80 -11.47 -12.64
C LEU A 124 5.98 -11.44 -14.16
N LEU A 125 6.30 -10.27 -14.72
CA LEU A 125 6.25 -10.00 -16.16
C LEU A 125 7.63 -10.08 -16.83
N GLY A 126 8.71 -9.95 -16.06
CA GLY A 126 10.08 -9.87 -16.57
C GLY A 126 10.43 -8.56 -17.29
N ASP A 127 9.58 -7.54 -17.18
CA ASP A 127 9.77 -6.26 -17.86
C ASP A 127 10.57 -5.28 -17.00
N GLU A 128 11.80 -5.02 -17.43
CA GLU A 128 12.78 -4.13 -16.79
C GLU A 128 12.28 -2.69 -16.61
N GLU A 129 11.27 -2.25 -17.36
CA GLU A 129 10.65 -0.94 -17.15
C GLU A 129 10.12 -0.81 -15.72
N TYR A 130 9.45 -1.84 -15.19
CA TYR A 130 8.90 -1.81 -13.84
C TYR A 130 10.00 -1.80 -12.76
N LEU A 131 11.09 -2.55 -12.98
CA LEU A 131 12.23 -2.53 -12.07
C LEU A 131 12.92 -1.17 -12.06
N HIS A 132 13.07 -0.54 -13.23
CA HIS A 132 13.61 0.80 -13.34
C HIS A 132 12.78 1.81 -12.54
N ARG A 133 11.44 1.77 -12.68
CA ARG A 133 10.53 2.63 -11.93
C ARG A 133 10.63 2.42 -10.44
N PHE A 134 10.61 1.15 -9.99
CA PHE A 134 10.77 0.81 -8.59
C PHE A 134 12.08 1.34 -8.02
N ASN A 135 13.22 1.06 -8.67
CA ASN A 135 14.53 1.50 -8.18
C ASN A 135 14.61 3.02 -8.07
N LYS A 136 14.03 3.74 -9.03
CA LYS A 136 13.98 5.20 -9.00
C LYS A 136 13.19 5.73 -7.81
N HIS A 137 11.99 5.19 -7.57
CA HIS A 137 11.18 5.55 -6.42
C HIS A 137 11.80 5.14 -5.09
N TYR A 138 12.37 3.94 -5.02
CA TYR A 138 13.06 3.44 -3.83
C TYR A 138 14.19 4.38 -3.41
N SER A 139 15.06 4.78 -4.37
CA SER A 139 16.13 5.74 -4.10
C SER A 139 15.59 7.09 -3.62
N ALA A 140 14.46 7.57 -4.16
CA ALA A 140 13.82 8.80 -3.72
C ALA A 140 13.28 8.70 -2.29
N VAL A 141 12.56 7.62 -1.98
CA VAL A 141 12.02 7.34 -0.64
C VAL A 141 13.16 7.24 0.38
N MET A 142 14.19 6.44 0.10
CA MET A 142 15.32 6.30 1.04
C MET A 142 16.11 7.60 1.22
N LYS A 143 16.10 8.50 0.23
CA LYS A 143 16.78 9.81 0.33
C LYS A 143 15.95 10.86 1.08
N HIS A 144 14.64 10.84 0.93
CA HIS A 144 13.77 11.96 1.32
C HIS A 144 12.76 11.64 2.43
N VAL A 145 12.32 10.39 2.54
CA VAL A 145 11.29 9.93 3.48
C VAL A 145 11.92 9.17 4.66
N SER A 146 12.95 8.37 4.40
CA SER A 146 13.64 7.60 5.45
C SER A 146 14.45 8.51 6.38
N GLN A 147 14.27 8.31 7.69
CA GLN A 147 15.06 8.91 8.77
C GLN A 147 15.50 7.80 9.73
N GLY A 148 16.54 7.05 9.34
CA GLY A 148 16.89 5.79 10.00
C GLY A 148 15.79 4.75 9.80
N PRO A 149 15.30 4.08 10.85
CA PRO A 149 14.20 3.11 10.74
C PRO A 149 12.82 3.76 10.58
N LEU A 150 12.71 5.09 10.76
CA LEU A 150 11.46 5.83 10.61
C LEU A 150 11.21 6.20 9.16
N MET A 151 9.93 6.18 8.76
CA MET A 151 9.48 6.67 7.44
C MET A 151 8.57 7.88 7.66
N VAL A 152 9.10 9.07 7.42
CA VAL A 152 8.40 10.32 7.70
C VAL A 152 7.82 10.88 6.41
N ASP A 153 6.50 11.01 6.35
CA ASP A 153 5.83 11.63 5.21
C ASP A 153 6.31 13.08 5.02
N VAL A 154 6.60 13.43 3.77
CA VAL A 154 7.08 14.75 3.34
C VAL A 154 6.22 15.32 2.22
N LEU A 155 6.43 16.59 1.87
CA LEU A 155 5.85 17.16 0.65
C LEU A 155 6.69 16.79 -0.58
N MET A 156 6.05 16.23 -1.61
CA MET A 156 6.77 15.75 -2.82
C MET A 156 7.61 16.84 -3.52
N HIS A 157 7.18 18.10 -3.46
CA HIS A 157 7.83 19.25 -4.10
C HIS A 157 8.81 19.98 -3.17
N SER A 158 8.75 19.73 -1.86
CA SER A 158 9.63 20.31 -0.85
C SER A 158 9.96 19.25 0.21
N PRO A 159 10.80 18.25 -0.13
CA PRO A 159 10.97 17.06 0.72
C PRO A 159 11.67 17.32 2.05
N SER A 160 12.13 18.55 2.31
CA SER A 160 12.61 18.97 3.63
C SER A 160 11.48 19.28 4.62
N VAL A 161 10.24 19.37 4.15
CA VAL A 161 9.06 19.68 4.96
C VAL A 161 8.29 18.40 5.21
N SER A 162 8.24 17.99 6.48
CA SER A 162 7.36 16.90 6.92
C SER A 162 5.90 17.31 6.74
N SER A 163 5.10 16.41 6.18
CA SER A 163 3.66 16.63 5.91
C SER A 163 2.76 15.99 6.98
N ARG A 164 3.28 15.03 7.76
CA ARG A 164 2.56 14.37 8.85
C ARG A 164 3.41 14.20 10.10
N SER A 165 2.76 14.21 11.26
CA SER A 165 3.40 13.97 12.56
C SER A 165 3.31 12.52 13.03
N PHE A 166 2.78 11.62 12.20
CA PHE A 166 2.55 10.21 12.50
C PHE A 166 2.89 9.32 11.31
N MET A 167 3.04 8.03 11.60
CA MET A 167 3.23 6.92 10.69
C MET A 167 2.00 6.02 10.76
N ASP A 168 1.39 5.67 9.62
CA ASP A 168 0.31 4.68 9.59
C ASP A 168 0.85 3.25 9.52
N SER A 169 0.10 2.29 10.04
CA SER A 169 0.51 0.87 10.10
C SER A 169 0.75 0.20 8.75
N LEU A 170 0.21 0.74 7.65
CA LEU A 170 0.37 0.14 6.32
C LEU A 170 1.83 0.14 5.86
N LEU A 171 2.64 1.10 6.31
CA LEU A 171 4.09 1.13 6.03
C LEU A 171 4.84 -0.13 6.48
N ALA A 172 4.23 -0.97 7.32
CA ALA A 172 4.84 -2.21 7.78
C ALA A 172 5.06 -3.25 6.66
N PHE A 173 4.58 -3.02 5.43
CA PHE A 173 4.92 -3.83 4.25
C PHE A 173 6.33 -3.54 3.71
N TRP A 174 6.85 -2.34 3.98
CA TRP A 174 8.08 -1.82 3.38
C TRP A 174 9.31 -2.67 3.69
N PRO A 175 9.52 -3.21 4.92
CA PRO A 175 10.61 -4.13 5.18
C PRO A 175 10.57 -5.37 4.26
N GLY A 176 9.40 -5.96 4.02
CA GLY A 176 9.24 -7.06 3.08
C GLY A 176 9.68 -6.69 1.66
N LEU A 177 9.33 -5.48 1.21
CA LEU A 177 9.76 -4.96 -0.09
C LEU A 177 11.27 -4.69 -0.15
N GLN A 178 11.87 -4.22 0.95
CA GLN A 178 13.32 -4.06 1.10
C GLN A 178 14.04 -5.42 1.03
N VAL A 179 13.52 -6.45 1.68
CA VAL A 179 14.03 -7.84 1.57
C VAL A 179 14.00 -8.31 0.12
N LEU A 180 12.88 -8.12 -0.58
CA LEU A 180 12.73 -8.50 -1.98
C LEU A 180 13.74 -7.79 -2.90
N LYS A 181 14.05 -6.53 -2.60
CA LYS A 181 15.12 -5.77 -3.28
C LYS A 181 16.53 -6.28 -2.95
N GLY A 182 16.70 -6.96 -1.83
CA GLY A 182 17.99 -7.37 -1.27
C GLY A 182 18.61 -6.36 -0.30
N ASP A 183 17.87 -5.35 0.14
CA ASP A 183 18.32 -4.33 1.10
C ASP A 183 17.98 -4.75 2.54
N LEU A 184 18.66 -5.80 3.02
CA LEU A 184 18.33 -6.48 4.27
C LEU A 184 18.53 -5.64 5.53
N LYS A 185 19.59 -4.84 5.60
CA LYS A 185 19.92 -4.13 6.84
C LYS A 185 18.84 -3.09 7.23
N PRO A 186 18.42 -2.18 6.34
CA PRO A 186 17.30 -1.27 6.62
C PRO A 186 15.99 -2.03 6.92
N ALA A 187 15.75 -3.16 6.25
CA ALA A 187 14.57 -3.99 6.50
C ALA A 187 14.53 -4.50 7.95
N ILE A 188 15.66 -5.01 8.45
CA ILE A 188 15.79 -5.50 9.83
C ILE A 188 15.60 -4.34 10.81
N GLU A 189 16.25 -3.20 10.59
CA GLU A 189 16.16 -2.03 11.48
C GLU A 189 14.73 -1.48 11.58
N MET A 190 14.02 -1.37 10.46
CA MET A 190 12.65 -0.90 10.42
C MET A 190 11.67 -1.91 11.02
N HIS A 191 11.84 -3.21 10.73
CA HIS A 191 11.02 -4.26 11.32
C HIS A 191 11.16 -4.31 12.84
N GLU A 192 12.38 -4.20 13.36
CA GLU A 192 12.64 -4.16 14.80
C GLU A 192 12.00 -2.93 15.46
N MET A 193 12.06 -1.76 14.81
CA MET A 193 11.36 -0.56 15.30
C MET A 193 9.85 -0.80 15.41
N LEU A 194 9.24 -1.39 14.39
CA LEU A 194 7.80 -1.71 14.42
C LEU A 194 7.47 -2.77 15.47
N TYR A 195 8.36 -3.73 15.69
CA TYR A 195 8.21 -4.72 16.73
C TYR A 195 8.21 -4.10 18.13
N GLN A 196 9.04 -3.08 18.38
CA GLN A 196 9.01 -2.33 19.64
C GLN A 196 7.66 -1.62 19.86
N VAL A 197 7.03 -1.11 18.79
CA VAL A 197 5.68 -0.53 18.88
C VAL A 197 4.66 -1.61 19.25
N ILE A 198 4.73 -2.79 18.64
CA ILE A 198 3.86 -3.94 18.96
C ILE A 198 4.05 -4.38 20.41
N GLN A 199 5.28 -4.55 20.88
CA GLN A 199 5.59 -4.95 22.26
C GLN A 199 5.05 -3.94 23.28
N LYS A 200 4.98 -2.65 22.92
CA LYS A 200 4.42 -1.61 23.78
C LYS A 200 2.89 -1.60 23.83
N HIS A 201 2.22 -1.93 22.72
CA HIS A 201 0.76 -1.74 22.57
C HIS A 201 -0.02 -3.04 22.28
N ASN A 202 0.62 -4.20 22.38
CA ASN A 202 0.17 -5.55 21.97
C ASN A 202 0.01 -5.75 20.46
N PHE A 203 -0.33 -4.70 19.71
CA PHE A 203 -0.43 -4.71 18.25
C PHE A 203 0.09 -3.38 17.70
N LEU A 204 0.28 -3.33 16.38
CA LEU A 204 0.61 -2.09 15.69
C LEU A 204 -0.67 -1.24 15.58
N PRO A 205 -0.74 -0.06 16.20
CA PRO A 205 -1.89 0.84 16.04
C PRO A 205 -2.00 1.31 14.59
N GLU A 206 -3.22 1.62 14.16
CA GLU A 206 -3.53 2.16 12.83
C GLU A 206 -2.62 3.31 12.44
N ALA A 207 -2.29 4.18 13.41
CA ALA A 207 -1.21 5.14 13.30
C ALA A 207 -0.52 5.39 14.65
N PHE A 208 0.77 5.69 14.60
CA PHE A 208 1.60 6.03 15.76
C PHE A 208 2.55 7.20 15.47
N THR A 209 2.91 7.94 16.51
CA THR A 209 3.87 9.05 16.44
C THR A 209 5.32 8.55 16.42
N HIS A 210 6.26 9.43 16.10
CA HIS A 210 7.69 9.12 16.05
C HIS A 210 8.29 8.67 17.40
N ASP A 211 7.64 8.96 18.52
CA ASP A 211 7.97 8.49 19.87
C ASP A 211 7.14 7.26 20.30
N PHE A 212 6.57 6.55 19.32
CA PHE A 212 5.84 5.29 19.47
C PHE A 212 4.61 5.41 20.37
N GLN A 213 3.88 6.54 20.32
CA GLN A 213 2.59 6.69 20.97
C GLN A 213 1.46 6.42 19.99
N VAL A 214 0.35 5.89 20.48
CA VAL A 214 -0.86 5.67 19.68
C VAL A 214 -1.40 7.01 19.19
N HIS A 215 -1.42 7.22 17.88
CA HIS A 215 -2.11 8.35 17.23
C HIS A 215 -3.55 7.96 16.90
N TRP A 216 -3.72 6.85 16.18
CA TRP A 216 -5.01 6.22 15.88
C TRP A 216 -4.99 4.78 16.40
N GLY A 217 -5.86 4.48 17.37
CA GLY A 217 -5.80 3.25 18.16
C GLY A 217 -6.44 2.03 17.53
N GLN A 218 -6.98 2.11 16.32
CA GLN A 218 -7.63 0.98 15.68
C GLN A 218 -6.60 -0.12 15.37
N TYR A 219 -7.02 -1.37 15.43
CA TYR A 219 -6.27 -2.50 14.91
C TYR A 219 -7.23 -3.43 14.16
N PRO A 220 -7.39 -3.25 12.85
CA PRO A 220 -8.32 -4.02 12.04
C PRO A 220 -7.72 -5.35 11.55
N LEU A 221 -6.84 -5.98 12.34
CA LEU A 221 -6.17 -7.26 12.01
C LEU A 221 -5.27 -7.17 10.77
N ARG A 222 -4.50 -6.08 10.63
CA ARG A 222 -3.70 -5.86 9.43
C ARG A 222 -2.53 -6.84 9.26
N PRO A 223 -2.21 -7.27 8.03
CA PRO A 223 -1.22 -8.33 7.79
C PRO A 223 0.21 -7.84 7.57
N GLU A 224 0.45 -6.55 7.32
CA GLU A 224 1.69 -6.10 6.65
C GLU A 224 2.94 -6.37 7.50
N PHE A 225 2.85 -6.25 8.83
CA PHE A 225 3.96 -6.59 9.71
C PHE A 225 4.31 -8.08 9.65
N VAL A 226 3.30 -8.97 9.62
CA VAL A 226 3.51 -10.43 9.54
C VAL A 226 4.01 -10.82 8.15
N GLU A 227 3.56 -10.14 7.09
CA GLU A 227 4.11 -10.30 5.73
C GLU A 227 5.61 -10.00 5.70
N SER A 228 6.02 -8.85 6.24
CA SER A 228 7.43 -8.49 6.37
C SER A 228 8.23 -9.47 7.22
N THR A 229 7.64 -9.95 8.32
CA THR A 229 8.24 -10.99 9.18
C THR A 229 8.51 -12.27 8.39
N TYR A 230 7.56 -12.70 7.56
CA TYR A 230 7.72 -13.85 6.67
C TYR A 230 8.87 -13.65 5.69
N PHE A 231 8.94 -12.50 5.00
CA PHE A 231 10.03 -12.25 4.05
C PHE A 231 11.40 -12.24 4.72
N LEU A 232 11.52 -11.62 5.89
CA LEU A 232 12.75 -11.62 6.68
C LEU A 232 13.17 -13.04 7.04
N TYR A 233 12.26 -13.86 7.59
CA TYR A 233 12.54 -15.28 7.85
C TYR A 233 12.99 -16.02 6.59
N LYS A 234 12.32 -15.80 5.45
CA LYS A 234 12.65 -16.48 4.21
C LYS A 234 14.05 -16.15 3.72
N ALA A 235 14.48 -14.90 3.87
CA ALA A 235 15.79 -14.43 3.43
C ALA A 235 16.92 -14.78 4.41
N THR A 236 16.69 -14.69 5.71
CA THR A 236 17.74 -14.86 6.74
C THR A 236 17.80 -16.28 7.31
N LYS A 237 16.68 -17.01 7.29
CA LYS A 237 16.47 -18.27 8.05
C LYS A 237 16.65 -18.13 9.56
N ASP A 238 16.60 -16.92 10.07
CA ASP A 238 16.71 -16.67 11.51
C ASP A 238 15.40 -17.04 12.22
N GLU A 239 15.48 -17.98 13.15
CA GLU A 239 14.34 -18.43 13.96
C GLU A 239 13.73 -17.31 14.83
N TYR A 240 14.46 -16.20 15.05
CA TYR A 240 13.92 -15.00 15.67
C TYR A 240 12.58 -14.57 15.05
N TYR A 241 12.48 -14.55 13.72
CA TYR A 241 11.26 -14.15 13.02
C TYR A 241 10.11 -15.16 13.17
N LEU A 242 10.41 -16.44 13.39
CA LEU A 242 9.38 -17.44 13.72
C LEU A 242 8.81 -17.20 15.12
N LYS A 243 9.66 -16.86 16.09
CA LYS A 243 9.23 -16.52 17.46
C LYS A 243 8.35 -15.27 17.46
N ILE A 244 8.73 -14.23 16.72
CA ILE A 244 7.87 -13.05 16.53
C ILE A 244 6.50 -13.44 15.96
N GLY A 245 6.48 -14.32 14.94
CA GLY A 245 5.23 -14.81 14.35
C GLY A 245 4.36 -15.57 15.36
N GLU A 246 4.96 -16.40 16.21
CA GLU A 246 4.29 -17.11 17.31
C GLU A 246 3.72 -16.12 18.35
N GLU A 247 4.49 -15.13 18.79
CA GLU A 247 4.04 -14.11 19.74
C GLU A 247 2.84 -13.30 19.22
N ILE A 248 2.83 -12.98 17.93
CA ILE A 248 1.70 -12.30 17.29
C ILE A 248 0.48 -13.23 17.24
N LEU A 249 0.65 -14.50 16.88
CA LEU A 249 -0.44 -15.47 16.86
C LEU A 249 -1.05 -15.68 18.25
N ASP A 250 -0.23 -15.73 19.28
CA ASP A 250 -0.68 -15.80 20.68
C ASP A 250 -1.45 -14.55 21.08
N SER A 251 -0.96 -13.37 20.68
CA SER A 251 -1.63 -12.10 20.93
C SER A 251 -2.98 -12.05 20.22
N LEU A 252 -3.06 -12.53 18.97
CA LEU A 252 -4.32 -12.64 18.23
C LEU A 252 -5.34 -13.52 18.98
N ASN A 253 -4.91 -14.72 19.40
CA ASN A 253 -5.78 -15.64 20.12
C ASN A 253 -6.22 -15.10 21.49
N ARG A 254 -5.38 -14.30 22.16
CA ARG A 254 -5.66 -13.75 23.49
C ARG A 254 -6.59 -12.55 23.45
N HIS A 255 -6.44 -11.67 22.45
CA HIS A 255 -7.04 -10.34 22.51
C HIS A 255 -8.14 -10.09 21.48
N VAL A 256 -8.12 -10.76 20.34
CA VAL A 256 -9.07 -10.50 19.23
C VAL A 256 -9.95 -11.69 18.88
N ARG A 257 -9.67 -12.87 19.45
CA ARG A 257 -10.54 -14.03 19.29
C ARG A 257 -11.86 -13.84 20.03
N VAL A 258 -12.95 -14.15 19.34
CA VAL A 258 -14.33 -14.17 19.87
C VAL A 258 -14.97 -15.52 19.55
N ASP A 259 -16.13 -15.82 20.12
CA ASP A 259 -16.77 -17.15 20.01
C ASP A 259 -16.98 -17.60 18.55
N CYS A 260 -17.28 -16.66 17.64
CA CYS A 260 -17.57 -16.94 16.23
C CYS A 260 -16.45 -16.55 15.24
N GLY A 261 -15.27 -16.16 15.70
CA GLY A 261 -14.18 -15.74 14.81
C GLY A 261 -13.16 -14.82 15.47
N PHE A 262 -12.80 -13.75 14.75
CA PHE A 262 -11.86 -12.73 15.21
C PHE A 262 -12.43 -11.35 14.91
N ALA A 263 -12.30 -10.42 15.87
CA ALA A 263 -12.79 -9.06 15.75
C ALA A 263 -11.65 -8.05 15.86
N GLY A 264 -11.68 -6.99 15.06
CA GLY A 264 -10.71 -5.89 15.19
C GLY A 264 -10.83 -5.20 16.55
N ILE A 265 -9.81 -4.42 16.91
CA ILE A 265 -9.85 -3.57 18.10
C ILE A 265 -10.13 -2.14 17.66
N LYS A 266 -11.15 -1.51 18.24
CA LYS A 266 -11.50 -0.11 17.98
C LYS A 266 -10.47 0.86 18.54
N ASP A 267 -9.92 0.54 19.71
CA ASP A 267 -8.87 1.34 20.36
C ASP A 267 -7.97 0.49 21.27
N LEU A 268 -6.71 0.27 20.86
CA LEU A 268 -5.67 -0.48 21.57
C LEU A 268 -5.41 0.03 23.00
N ARG A 269 -5.72 1.29 23.30
CA ARG A 269 -5.58 1.84 24.66
C ARG A 269 -6.61 1.26 25.64
N THR A 270 -7.75 0.83 25.11
CA THR A 270 -8.88 0.31 25.90
C THR A 270 -9.16 -1.18 25.64
N MET A 271 -8.59 -1.72 24.55
CA MET A 271 -8.84 -3.09 24.06
C MET A 271 -10.31 -3.38 23.75
N VAL A 272 -11.12 -2.34 23.47
CA VAL A 272 -12.52 -2.48 23.06
C VAL A 272 -12.60 -3.01 21.63
N HIS A 273 -13.35 -4.08 21.41
CA HIS A 273 -13.58 -4.64 20.07
C HIS A 273 -14.38 -3.70 19.17
N GLU A 274 -14.03 -3.71 17.89
CA GLU A 274 -14.88 -3.23 16.81
C GLU A 274 -15.74 -4.42 16.34
N ASP A 275 -17.05 -4.23 16.16
CA ASP A 275 -17.95 -5.27 15.64
C ASP A 275 -17.76 -5.46 14.12
N ARG A 276 -16.52 -5.78 13.75
CA ARG A 276 -16.05 -5.93 12.37
C ARG A 276 -14.85 -6.85 12.32
N GLN A 277 -14.91 -7.84 11.44
CA GLN A 277 -13.75 -8.56 10.94
C GLN A 277 -13.37 -7.95 9.58
N ALA A 278 -12.13 -7.52 9.42
CA ALA A 278 -11.65 -7.09 8.10
C ALA A 278 -11.66 -8.30 7.15
N HIS A 279 -12.20 -8.09 5.95
CA HIS A 279 -12.23 -9.07 4.85
C HIS A 279 -11.00 -8.94 3.97
#